data_AF-A0A7C0XN88-F1
#
_entry.id   AF-A0A7C0XN88-F1
#
_cell.length_a   1.000
_cell.length_b   1.000
_cell.length_c   1.000
_cell.angle_alpha   90.00
_cell.angle_beta   90.00
_cell.angle_gamma   90.00
#
_symmetry.space_group_name_H-M   'P 1'
#
loop_
_entity.id
_entity.type
_entity.pdbx_description
1 polymer ?
#
loop_
_entity_poly.entity_id
_entity_poly.type
_entity_poly.pdbx_seq_one_letter_code
_entity_poly.pdbx_strand_id
1 'polypeptide(L)'
;MSKPTIVKIGGSAITDKSKKFSIRWRELGIICDDLSTYIRRHGPIVLIHGGGSFGHPIVHECLKTKGYIDRECFTWTTYAMRTLNNLIMLELISRGVNVVSINPHTICRKNNSEFTCYLALIREFLELGMTPLLHGDVVISSGSGFEVISGDYLAWLLAKELNVKTLVFITDVEGVYDSDPKVNPKAKLIRSMKGNE
;
A
#
# COMPACT_ATOMS: atom_id res chain seq x y z
N MET A 1 16.88 -2.40 -18.11
CA MET A 1 16.78 -1.70 -16.80
C MET A 1 16.87 -2.71 -15.68
N SER A 2 17.40 -2.34 -14.51
CA SER A 2 17.28 -3.15 -13.30
C SER A 2 15.80 -3.34 -12.95
N LYS A 3 15.44 -4.51 -12.42
CA LYS A 3 14.08 -4.76 -11.92
C LYS A 3 13.78 -3.78 -10.79
N PRO A 4 12.61 -3.12 -10.77
CA PRO A 4 12.30 -2.13 -9.74
C PRO A 4 12.18 -2.81 -8.36
N THR A 5 12.47 -2.05 -7.31
CA THR A 5 12.10 -2.43 -5.95
C THR A 5 10.63 -2.06 -5.72
N ILE A 6 9.89 -2.90 -5.00
CA ILE A 6 8.55 -2.53 -4.51
C ILE A 6 8.65 -2.28 -3.01
N VAL A 7 8.09 -1.16 -2.55
CA VAL A 7 8.02 -0.84 -1.12
C VAL A 7 6.56 -0.59 -0.73
N LYS A 8 6.07 -1.34 0.24
CA LYS A 8 4.76 -1.13 0.86
C LYS A 8 4.90 -0.46 2.22
N ILE A 9 4.32 0.72 2.35
CA ILE A 9 4.20 1.48 3.60
C ILE A 9 2.94 1.01 4.33
N GLY A 10 3.12 0.34 5.46
CA GLY A 10 2.02 -0.10 6.32
C GLY A 10 1.22 1.07 6.85
N GLY A 11 -0.11 1.00 6.74
CA GLY A 11 -0.99 2.05 7.29
C GLY A 11 -0.79 2.25 8.80
N SER A 12 -0.39 1.22 9.56
CA SER A 12 -0.06 1.37 10.98
C SER A 12 1.18 2.21 11.24
N ALA A 13 2.15 2.22 10.32
CA ALA A 13 3.37 3.01 10.43
C ALA A 13 3.12 4.51 10.23
N ILE A 14 2.16 4.87 9.38
CA ILE A 14 1.91 6.27 8.96
C ILE A 14 0.57 6.85 9.44
N THR A 15 -0.28 6.06 10.09
CA THR A 15 -1.58 6.53 10.60
C THR A 15 -1.81 6.08 12.04
N ASP A 16 -2.67 6.82 12.75
CA ASP A 16 -3.11 6.45 14.08
C ASP A 16 -4.47 5.72 14.01
N LYS A 17 -4.47 4.40 14.18
CA LYS A 17 -5.69 3.58 14.15
C LYS A 17 -6.71 3.96 15.24
N SER A 18 -6.32 4.63 16.31
CA SER A 18 -7.24 5.09 17.35
C SER A 18 -8.08 6.29 16.93
N LYS A 19 -7.64 7.05 15.90
CA LYS A 19 -8.27 8.28 15.44
C LYS A 19 -8.48 8.23 13.93
N LYS A 20 -9.75 8.25 13.50
CA LYS A 20 -10.12 8.26 12.07
C LYS A 20 -9.40 9.41 11.34
N PHE A 21 -8.88 9.12 10.15
CA PHE A 21 -8.23 10.10 9.27
C PHE A 21 -7.02 10.83 9.89
N SER A 22 -6.29 10.17 10.79
CA SER A 22 -5.12 10.75 11.49
C SER A 22 -3.79 10.25 10.94
N ILE A 23 -2.86 11.16 10.69
CA ILE A 23 -1.52 10.87 10.18
C ILE A 23 -0.48 10.99 11.29
N ARG A 24 0.48 10.07 11.27
CA ARG A 24 1.72 10.10 12.04
C ARG A 24 2.76 10.92 11.26
N TRP A 25 2.67 12.24 11.34
CA TRP A 25 3.42 13.16 10.48
C TRP A 25 4.93 13.01 10.61
N ARG A 26 5.43 12.78 11.82
CA ARG A 26 6.87 12.58 12.06
C ARG A 26 7.36 11.31 11.37
N GLU A 27 6.62 10.22 11.54
CA GLU A 27 6.94 8.90 10.99
C GLU A 27 6.85 8.91 9.46
N LEU A 28 5.81 9.53 8.90
CA LEU A 28 5.67 9.75 7.47
C LEU A 28 6.87 10.54 6.91
N GLY A 29 7.26 11.63 7.58
CA GLY A 29 8.39 12.46 7.17
C GLY A 29 9.71 11.68 7.11
N ILE A 30 10.02 10.91 8.16
CA ILE A 30 11.22 10.05 8.23
C ILE A 30 11.21 9.03 7.09
N ILE A 31 10.09 8.33 6.88
CA ILE A 31 9.96 7.35 5.80
C ILE A 31 10.18 8.02 4.44
N CYS A 32 9.57 9.19 4.20
CA CYS A 32 9.74 9.92 2.95
C CYS A 32 11.18 10.42 2.73
N ASP A 33 11.90 10.81 3.79
CA ASP A 33 13.33 11.17 3.71
C ASP A 33 14.17 9.98 3.24
N ASP A 34 13.98 8.82 3.86
CA ASP A 34 14.69 7.57 3.53
C ASP A 34 14.39 7.12 2.09
N LEU A 35 13.10 7.12 1.72
CA LEU A 35 12.67 6.78 0.36
C LEU A 35 13.26 7.73 -0.68
N SER A 36 13.24 9.05 -0.42
CA SER A 36 13.80 10.03 -1.35
C SER A 36 15.30 9.81 -1.57
N THR A 37 16.03 9.46 -0.51
CA THR A 37 17.47 9.17 -0.57
C THR A 37 17.74 7.89 -1.35
N TYR A 38 16.95 6.85 -1.13
CA TYR A 38 17.05 5.60 -1.88
C TYR A 38 16.76 5.82 -3.37
N ILE A 39 15.66 6.51 -3.70
CA ILE A 39 15.24 6.77 -5.09
C ILE A 39 16.29 7.58 -5.84
N ARG A 40 16.88 8.62 -5.21
CA ARG A 40 17.97 9.39 -5.82
C ARG A 40 19.21 8.55 -6.16
N ARG A 41 19.50 7.51 -5.38
CA ARG A 41 20.69 6.66 -5.55
C ARG A 41 20.45 5.47 -6.49
N HIS A 42 19.24 4.91 -6.48
CA HIS A 42 18.95 3.63 -7.13
C HIS A 42 17.93 3.72 -8.26
N GLY A 43 17.33 4.89 -8.49
CA GLY A 43 16.29 5.11 -9.48
C GLY A 43 14.87 4.88 -8.94
N PRO A 44 13.85 4.96 -9.81
CA PRO A 44 12.46 4.86 -9.41
C PRO A 44 12.09 3.48 -8.86
N ILE A 45 11.14 3.48 -7.94
CA ILE A 45 10.57 2.28 -7.31
C ILE A 45 9.05 2.28 -7.48
N VAL A 46 8.39 1.17 -7.16
CA VAL A 46 6.93 1.15 -6.99
C VAL A 46 6.62 1.30 -5.51
N LEU A 47 5.85 2.32 -5.16
CA LEU A 47 5.37 2.57 -3.82
C LEU A 47 3.92 2.12 -3.67
N ILE A 48 3.60 1.51 -2.53
CA ILE A 48 2.25 1.12 -2.17
C ILE A 48 2.02 1.56 -0.73
N HIS A 49 0.87 2.13 -0.39
CA HIS A 49 0.53 2.37 1.02
C HIS A 49 -0.73 1.65 1.49
N GLY A 50 -0.76 1.26 2.76
CA GLY A 50 -1.96 0.71 3.40
C GLY A 50 -2.99 1.79 3.72
N GLY A 51 -4.22 1.37 4.02
CA GLY A 51 -5.32 2.30 4.30
C GLY A 51 -5.38 2.87 5.71
N GLY A 52 -4.75 2.21 6.70
CA GLY A 52 -4.63 2.76 8.05
C GLY A 52 -5.97 3.22 8.64
N SER A 53 -5.98 4.37 9.30
CA SER A 53 -7.16 5.05 9.83
C SER A 53 -8.07 5.72 8.78
N PHE A 54 -7.74 5.63 7.48
CA PHE A 54 -8.52 6.22 6.39
C PHE A 54 -9.45 5.17 5.76
N GLY A 55 -8.89 4.02 5.37
CA GLY A 55 -9.66 2.95 4.72
C GLY A 55 -10.42 2.05 5.69
N HIS A 56 -9.72 1.49 6.69
CA HIS A 56 -10.31 0.45 7.56
C HIS A 56 -11.59 0.90 8.28
N PRO A 57 -11.69 2.11 8.87
CA PRO A 57 -12.89 2.49 9.59
C PRO A 57 -14.14 2.57 8.70
N ILE A 58 -13.99 2.96 7.43
CA ILE A 58 -15.10 3.06 6.47
C ILE A 58 -15.55 1.66 6.07
N VAL A 59 -14.61 0.85 5.57
CA VAL A 59 -14.90 -0.53 5.13
C VAL A 59 -15.49 -1.37 6.26
N HIS A 60 -14.91 -1.28 7.47
CA HIS A 60 -15.40 -2.00 8.64
C HIS A 60 -16.85 -1.62 8.96
N GLU A 61 -17.20 -0.34 8.93
CA GLU A 61 -18.57 0.12 9.19
C GLU A 61 -19.54 -0.40 8.12
N CYS A 62 -19.16 -0.34 6.84
CA CYS A 62 -19.99 -0.88 5.76
C CYS A 62 -20.24 -2.37 5.92
N LEU A 63 -19.19 -3.16 6.18
CA LEU A 63 -19.32 -4.62 6.34
C LEU A 63 -20.14 -4.96 7.60
N LYS A 64 -19.94 -4.22 8.69
CA LYS A 64 -20.71 -4.42 9.92
C LYS A 64 -22.20 -4.10 9.74
N THR A 65 -22.53 -3.05 8.98
CA THR A 65 -23.91 -2.57 8.84
C THR A 65 -24.67 -3.28 7.72
N LYS A 66 -24.01 -3.54 6.59
CA LYS A 66 -24.63 -4.05 5.36
C LYS A 66 -24.20 -5.48 5.02
N GLY A 67 -23.06 -5.95 5.52
CA GLY A 67 -22.48 -7.26 5.16
C GLY A 67 -21.73 -7.28 3.83
N TYR A 68 -21.74 -6.18 3.06
CA TYR A 68 -21.07 -6.04 1.78
C TYR A 68 -20.66 -4.58 1.55
N ILE A 69 -19.87 -4.35 0.49
CA ILE A 69 -19.46 -3.02 0.05
C ILE A 69 -20.43 -2.58 -1.04
N ASP A 70 -21.15 -1.49 -0.81
CA ASP A 70 -22.05 -0.90 -1.79
C ASP A 70 -21.44 0.34 -2.47
N ARG A 71 -22.22 1.00 -3.34
CA ARG A 71 -21.74 2.18 -4.11
C ARG A 71 -21.30 3.32 -3.20
N GLU A 72 -22.07 3.57 -2.13
CA GLU A 72 -21.74 4.61 -1.16
C GLU A 72 -20.42 4.29 -0.45
N CYS A 73 -20.25 3.05 0.03
CA CYS A 73 -19.02 2.61 0.66
C CYS A 73 -17.81 2.71 -0.27
N PHE A 74 -17.98 2.31 -1.53
CA PHE A 74 -16.96 2.45 -2.58
C PHE A 74 -16.53 3.92 -2.73
N THR A 75 -17.50 4.84 -2.88
CA THR A 75 -17.21 6.28 -3.06
C THR A 75 -16.48 6.87 -1.85
N TRP A 76 -16.95 6.61 -0.63
CA TRP A 76 -16.31 7.16 0.57
C TRP A 76 -14.93 6.55 0.83
N THR A 77 -14.77 5.24 0.60
CA THR A 77 -13.49 4.57 0.79
C THR A 77 -12.45 5.08 -0.20
N THR A 78 -12.79 5.14 -1.49
CA THR A 78 -11.88 5.65 -2.53
C THR A 78 -11.52 7.13 -2.30
N TYR A 79 -12.47 7.97 -1.85
CA TYR A 79 -12.18 9.35 -1.45
C TYR A 79 -11.18 9.44 -0.29
N ALA A 80 -11.39 8.68 0.79
CA ALA A 80 -10.51 8.69 1.94
C ALA A 80 -9.10 8.16 1.60
N MET A 81 -9.03 7.09 0.82
CA MET A 81 -7.77 6.52 0.36
C MET A 81 -7.00 7.51 -0.52
N ARG A 82 -7.67 8.18 -1.46
CA ARG A 82 -7.07 9.23 -2.30
C ARG A 82 -6.61 10.43 -1.48
N THR A 83 -7.32 10.76 -0.41
CA THR A 83 -6.90 11.84 0.51
C THR A 83 -5.58 11.50 1.18
N LEU A 84 -5.45 10.30 1.75
CA LEU A 84 -4.18 9.82 2.32
C LEU A 84 -3.06 9.78 1.26
N ASN A 85 -3.37 9.25 0.07
CA ASN A 85 -2.44 9.16 -1.04
C ASN A 85 -1.89 10.54 -1.43
N ASN A 86 -2.74 11.56 -1.55
CA ASN A 86 -2.30 12.92 -1.91
C ASN A 86 -1.38 13.54 -0.84
N LEU A 87 -1.61 13.23 0.44
CA LEU A 87 -0.74 13.72 1.53
C LEU A 87 0.64 13.08 1.45
N ILE A 88 0.71 11.76 1.19
CA ILE A 88 1.97 11.05 0.97
C ILE A 88 2.67 11.56 -0.30
N MET A 89 1.93 11.81 -1.39
CA MET A 89 2.47 12.39 -2.61
C MET A 89 3.11 13.75 -2.33
N LEU A 90 2.42 14.63 -1.60
CA LEU A 90 2.94 15.96 -1.28
C LEU A 90 4.26 15.87 -0.50
N GLU A 91 4.34 14.98 0.49
CA GLU A 91 5.57 14.73 1.25
C GLU A 91 6.71 14.25 0.34
N LEU A 92 6.45 13.34 -0.60
CA LEU A 92 7.44 12.85 -1.55
C LEU A 92 7.87 13.94 -2.57
N ILE A 93 6.93 14.70 -3.11
CA ILE A 93 7.19 15.81 -4.06
C ILE A 93 8.05 16.88 -3.38
N SER A 94 7.76 17.23 -2.13
CA SER A 94 8.55 18.21 -1.37
C SER A 94 10.02 17.81 -1.18
N ARG A 95 10.33 16.51 -1.36
CA ARG A 95 11.68 15.93 -1.29
C ARG A 95 12.28 15.64 -2.67
N GLY A 96 11.67 16.16 -3.73
CA GLY A 96 12.15 16.04 -5.11
C GLY A 96 11.87 14.68 -5.76
N VAL A 97 10.94 13.89 -5.22
CA VAL A 97 10.54 12.62 -5.86
C VAL A 97 9.49 12.89 -6.94
N ASN A 98 9.77 12.47 -8.17
CA ASN A 98 8.81 12.47 -9.29
C ASN A 98 7.79 11.33 -9.11
N VAL A 99 6.89 11.49 -8.14
CA VAL A 99 5.86 10.50 -7.81
C VAL A 99 4.59 10.71 -8.65
N VAL A 100 3.97 9.62 -9.09
CA VAL A 100 2.70 9.64 -9.81
C VAL A 100 1.70 8.69 -9.18
N SER A 101 0.47 9.16 -8.96
CA SER A 101 -0.60 8.33 -8.40
C SER A 101 -1.18 7.40 -9.47
N ILE A 102 -1.36 6.14 -9.12
CA ILE A 102 -2.18 5.19 -9.87
C ILE A 102 -3.20 4.60 -8.90
N ASN A 103 -4.45 4.99 -9.04
CA ASN A 103 -5.52 4.51 -8.17
C ASN A 103 -5.88 3.06 -8.56
N PRO A 104 -5.76 2.07 -7.67
CA PRO A 104 -5.98 0.67 -8.05
C PRO A 104 -7.36 0.40 -8.64
N HIS A 105 -8.42 1.10 -8.20
CA HIS A 105 -9.76 0.92 -8.79
C HIS A 105 -9.89 1.30 -10.27
N THR A 106 -8.89 1.96 -10.87
CA THR A 106 -8.88 2.27 -12.31
C THR A 106 -8.12 1.24 -13.14
N ILE A 107 -7.22 0.47 -12.55
CA ILE A 107 -6.37 -0.50 -13.27
C ILE A 107 -6.56 -1.95 -12.80
N CYS A 108 -7.12 -2.17 -11.63
CA CYS A 108 -7.32 -3.47 -11.02
C CYS A 108 -8.80 -3.84 -10.95
N ARG A 109 -9.08 -5.14 -11.05
CA ARG A 109 -10.41 -5.72 -10.86
C ARG A 109 -10.26 -7.11 -10.29
N LYS A 110 -11.33 -7.62 -9.69
CA LYS A 110 -11.43 -9.03 -9.31
C LYS A 110 -12.36 -9.76 -10.28
N ASN A 111 -11.84 -10.80 -10.93
CA ASN A 111 -12.63 -11.72 -11.72
C ASN A 111 -12.62 -13.07 -11.02
N ASN A 112 -13.80 -13.60 -10.68
CA ASN A 112 -13.92 -14.80 -9.85
C ASN A 112 -13.12 -14.68 -8.55
N SER A 113 -12.11 -15.55 -8.35
CA SER A 113 -11.25 -15.58 -7.17
C SER A 113 -9.95 -14.80 -7.32
N GLU A 114 -9.68 -14.20 -8.48
CA GLU A 114 -8.37 -13.62 -8.80
C GLU A 114 -8.44 -12.12 -9.05
N PHE A 115 -7.49 -11.38 -8.48
CA PHE A 115 -7.28 -9.98 -8.82
C PHE A 115 -6.31 -9.87 -9.98
N THR A 116 -6.63 -9.03 -10.96
CA THR A 116 -5.76 -8.68 -12.06
C THR A 116 -5.60 -7.16 -12.14
N CYS A 117 -4.44 -6.69 -12.61
CA CYS A 117 -4.14 -5.27 -12.76
C CYS A 117 -3.50 -4.99 -14.13
N TYR A 118 -3.81 -3.83 -14.72
CA TYR A 118 -3.19 -3.38 -15.97
C TYR A 118 -1.80 -2.79 -15.70
N LEU A 119 -0.75 -3.56 -15.99
CA LEU A 119 0.62 -3.24 -15.58
C LEU A 119 1.38 -2.33 -16.54
N ALA A 120 0.90 -2.15 -17.77
CA ALA A 120 1.61 -1.38 -18.79
C ALA A 120 1.89 0.06 -18.30
N LEU A 121 0.89 0.71 -17.70
CA LEU A 121 1.05 2.05 -17.13
C LEU A 121 2.14 2.12 -16.04
N ILE A 122 2.22 1.10 -15.18
CA ILE A 122 3.26 1.06 -14.13
C ILE A 122 4.65 0.98 -14.78
N ARG A 123 4.80 0.16 -15.83
CA ARG A 123 6.07 0.00 -16.56
C ARG A 123 6.47 1.28 -17.29
N GLU A 124 5.53 1.90 -18.00
CA GLU A 124 5.76 3.16 -18.72
C GLU A 124 6.23 4.28 -17.80
N PHE A 125 5.60 4.45 -16.64
CA PHE A 125 6.05 5.46 -15.67
C PHE A 125 7.45 5.18 -15.12
N LEU A 126 7.77 3.92 -14.82
CA LEU A 126 9.12 3.54 -14.38
C LEU A 126 10.16 3.82 -15.48
N GLU A 127 9.84 3.56 -16.74
CA GLU A 127 10.70 3.83 -17.90
C GLU A 127 10.94 5.34 -18.08
N LEU A 128 9.95 6.17 -17.75
CA LEU A 128 10.04 7.63 -17.72
C LEU A 128 10.78 8.18 -16.47
N GLY A 129 11.31 7.31 -15.61
CA GLY A 129 12.02 7.73 -14.40
C GLY A 129 11.11 8.20 -13.26
N MET A 130 9.80 7.93 -13.34
CA MET A 130 8.81 8.29 -12.34
C MET A 130 8.60 7.15 -11.34
N THR A 131 8.17 7.48 -10.13
CA THR A 131 7.85 6.51 -9.05
C THR A 131 6.34 6.34 -8.96
N PRO A 132 5.76 5.21 -9.44
CA PRO A 132 4.33 4.93 -9.27
C PRO A 132 3.98 4.75 -7.80
N LEU A 133 2.93 5.43 -7.33
CA LEU A 133 2.36 5.30 -6.00
C LEU A 133 0.93 4.75 -6.11
N LEU A 134 0.71 3.61 -5.47
CA LEU A 134 -0.57 2.93 -5.35
C LEU A 134 -0.94 2.77 -3.87
N HIS A 135 -2.11 2.18 -3.60
CA HIS A 135 -2.56 1.94 -2.24
C HIS A 135 -3.48 0.72 -2.13
N GLY A 136 -3.84 0.30 -0.91
CA GLY A 136 -5.00 -0.57 -0.74
C GLY A 136 -6.27 0.16 -1.17
N ASP A 137 -7.22 -0.51 -1.82
CA ASP A 137 -8.39 0.15 -2.39
C ASP A 137 -9.60 -0.78 -2.51
N VAL A 138 -10.75 -0.23 -2.88
CA VAL A 138 -11.93 -1.00 -3.28
C VAL A 138 -11.99 -1.04 -4.80
N VAL A 139 -12.12 -2.23 -5.39
CA VAL A 139 -12.16 -2.44 -6.84
C VAL A 139 -13.45 -3.12 -7.27
N ILE A 140 -13.77 -3.07 -8.56
CA ILE A 140 -14.90 -3.80 -9.13
C ILE A 140 -14.63 -5.31 -9.10
N SER A 141 -15.63 -6.09 -8.71
CA SER A 141 -15.61 -7.55 -8.66
C SER A 141 -16.79 -8.14 -9.42
N SER A 142 -16.55 -9.08 -10.34
CA SER A 142 -17.61 -9.66 -11.21
C SER A 142 -18.70 -10.41 -10.45
N GLY A 143 -18.44 -10.85 -9.22
CA GLY A 143 -19.39 -11.61 -8.39
C GLY A 143 -20.00 -10.81 -7.24
N SER A 144 -19.17 -10.08 -6.49
CA SER A 144 -19.58 -9.33 -5.28
C SER A 144 -19.89 -7.85 -5.54
N GLY A 145 -19.73 -7.37 -6.78
CA GLY A 145 -19.86 -5.96 -7.15
C GLY A 145 -18.60 -5.17 -6.80
N PHE A 146 -18.24 -5.11 -5.52
CA PHE A 146 -17.06 -4.41 -5.01
C PHE A 146 -16.28 -5.24 -3.99
N GLU A 147 -14.95 -5.16 -4.02
CA GLU A 147 -14.10 -5.88 -3.07
C GLU A 147 -12.82 -5.11 -2.74
N VAL A 148 -12.30 -5.29 -1.52
CA VAL A 148 -11.04 -4.69 -1.09
C VAL A 148 -9.87 -5.48 -1.65
N ILE A 149 -8.99 -4.81 -2.39
CA ILE A 149 -7.62 -5.26 -2.61
C ILE A 149 -6.73 -4.63 -1.52
N SER A 150 -6.19 -5.46 -0.63
CA SER A 150 -5.31 -4.95 0.42
C SER A 150 -3.99 -4.46 -0.17
N GLY A 151 -3.34 -3.50 0.50
CA GLY A 151 -2.01 -3.06 0.08
C GLY A 151 -0.97 -4.19 0.10
N ASP A 152 -1.15 -5.20 0.96
CA ASP A 152 -0.28 -6.38 1.02
C ASP A 152 -0.47 -7.27 -0.20
N TYR A 153 -1.72 -7.58 -0.54
CA TYR A 153 -2.03 -8.40 -1.70
C TYR A 153 -1.61 -7.70 -2.99
N LEU A 154 -1.87 -6.40 -3.11
CA LEU A 154 -1.43 -5.60 -4.26
C LEU A 154 0.10 -5.63 -4.40
N ALA A 155 0.83 -5.48 -3.30
CA ALA A 155 2.29 -5.51 -3.31
C ALA A 155 2.84 -6.87 -3.75
N TRP A 156 2.27 -7.96 -3.24
CA TRP A 156 2.60 -9.32 -3.68
C TRP A 156 2.26 -9.54 -5.16
N LEU A 157 1.07 -9.15 -5.60
CA LEU A 157 0.60 -9.30 -6.97
C LEU A 157 1.55 -8.57 -7.94
N LEU A 158 1.84 -7.29 -7.68
CA LEU A 158 2.76 -6.52 -8.51
C LEU A 158 4.17 -7.08 -8.46
N ALA A 159 4.64 -7.58 -7.32
CA ALA A 159 5.95 -8.19 -7.21
C ALA A 159 6.08 -9.44 -8.10
N LYS A 160 5.06 -10.30 -8.07
CA LYS A 160 4.97 -11.49 -8.92
C LYS A 160 4.94 -11.11 -10.40
N GLU A 161 4.04 -10.23 -10.80
CA GLU A 161 3.81 -9.91 -12.21
C GLU A 161 4.90 -9.03 -12.85
N LEU A 162 5.53 -8.15 -12.06
CA LEU A 162 6.71 -7.38 -12.50
C LEU A 162 8.01 -8.20 -12.33
N ASN A 163 7.92 -9.41 -11.76
CA ASN A 163 9.04 -10.30 -11.50
C ASN A 163 10.16 -9.59 -10.72
N VAL A 164 9.81 -8.85 -9.67
CA VAL A 164 10.77 -8.08 -8.87
C VAL A 164 11.58 -9.00 -7.96
N LYS A 165 12.83 -8.59 -7.67
CA LYS A 165 13.71 -9.37 -6.76
C LYS A 165 13.52 -9.02 -5.29
N THR A 166 13.01 -7.82 -5.00
CA THR A 166 12.93 -7.28 -3.65
C THR A 166 11.57 -6.62 -3.45
N LEU A 167 10.84 -7.10 -2.46
CA LEU A 167 9.60 -6.50 -1.96
C LEU A 167 9.82 -6.17 -0.48
N VAL A 168 9.68 -4.89 -0.11
CA VAL A 168 9.92 -4.39 1.25
C VAL A 168 8.59 -4.00 1.89
N PHE A 169 8.39 -4.39 3.14
CA PHE A 169 7.25 -3.96 3.95
C PHE A 169 7.75 -3.08 5.10
N ILE A 170 7.32 -1.83 5.12
CA ILE A 170 7.53 -0.91 6.24
C ILE A 170 6.33 -1.06 7.18
N THR A 171 6.57 -1.34 8.45
CA THR A 171 5.53 -1.56 9.46
C THR A 171 5.89 -0.86 10.77
N ASP A 172 5.01 -0.91 11.75
CA ASP A 172 5.16 -0.28 13.07
C ASP A 172 5.81 -1.21 14.13
N VAL A 173 6.57 -2.20 13.66
CA VAL A 173 7.41 -3.12 14.44
C VAL A 173 8.70 -3.40 13.65
N GLU A 174 9.74 -3.91 14.31
CA GLU A 174 11.06 -4.12 13.66
C GLU A 174 11.08 -5.21 12.59
N GLY A 175 10.11 -6.12 12.60
CA GLY A 175 10.02 -7.24 11.67
C GLY A 175 8.99 -8.26 12.12
N VAL A 176 9.18 -9.52 11.70
CA VAL A 176 8.34 -10.63 12.14
C VAL A 176 8.88 -11.16 13.47
N TYR A 177 8.00 -11.39 14.43
CA TYR A 177 8.31 -11.98 15.72
C TYR A 177 7.62 -13.34 15.86
N ASP A 178 8.11 -14.18 16.77
CA ASP A 178 7.49 -15.47 17.13
C ASP A 178 6.14 -15.34 17.86
N SER A 179 5.83 -14.15 18.37
CA SER A 179 4.58 -13.76 19.03
C SER A 179 4.40 -12.24 18.93
N ASP A 180 3.21 -11.70 19.23
CA ASP A 180 2.97 -10.25 19.14
C ASP A 180 3.87 -9.48 20.13
N PRO A 181 4.85 -8.69 19.64
CA PRO A 181 5.80 -7.97 20.49
C PRO A 181 5.14 -6.82 21.27
N LYS A 182 3.92 -6.41 20.91
CA LYS A 182 3.16 -5.38 21.64
C LYS A 182 2.43 -5.94 22.85
N VAL A 183 2.23 -7.26 22.90
CA VAL A 183 1.55 -7.96 24.00
C VAL A 183 2.54 -8.77 24.83
N ASN A 184 3.53 -9.41 24.20
CA ASN A 184 4.53 -10.24 24.84
C ASN A 184 5.92 -9.57 24.80
N PRO A 185 6.42 -9.01 25.93
CA PRO A 185 7.76 -8.42 25.98
C PRO A 185 8.92 -9.40 25.74
N LYS A 186 8.65 -10.71 25.79
CA LYS A 186 9.63 -11.77 25.52
C LYS A 186 9.63 -12.24 24.07
N ALA A 187 8.82 -11.65 23.20
CA ALA A 187 8.75 -11.99 21.79
C ALA A 187 10.14 -11.83 21.13
N LYS A 188 10.53 -12.81 20.30
CA LYS A 188 11.84 -12.81 19.64
C LYS A 188 11.70 -12.47 18.17
N LEU A 189 12.54 -11.54 17.72
CA LEU A 189 12.60 -11.15 16.31
C LEU A 189 13.16 -12.30 15.46
N ILE A 190 12.39 -12.69 14.46
CA ILE A 190 12.79 -13.67 13.45
C ILE A 190 13.48 -12.90 12.32
N ARG A 191 14.82 -12.99 12.28
CA ARG A 191 15.64 -12.25 11.32
C ARG A 191 15.61 -12.83 9.90
N SER A 192 15.36 -14.12 9.76
CA SER A 192 15.27 -14.78 8.47
C SER A 192 14.33 -15.98 8.54
N MET A 193 13.59 -16.19 7.46
CA MET A 193 12.76 -17.37 7.22
C MET A 193 12.98 -17.81 5.78
N LYS A 194 12.92 -19.12 5.53
CA LYS A 194 12.87 -19.66 4.19
C LYS A 194 11.42 -19.99 3.87
N GLY A 195 10.92 -19.49 2.75
CA GLY A 195 9.65 -19.99 2.21
C GLY A 195 9.86 -21.43 1.75
N ASN A 196 8.97 -22.33 2.14
CA ASN A 196 8.89 -23.64 1.52
C ASN A 196 8.17 -23.44 0.17
N GLU A 197 8.70 -24.04 -0.89
CA GLU A 197 7.98 -24.18 -2.17
C GLU A 197 6.74 -25.08 -1.99
#